data_AF-A0AAV5DBS9-F1
#
_entry.id   AF-A0AAV5DBS9-F1
#
_cell.length_a   1.000
_cell.length_b   1.000
_cell.length_c   1.000
_cell.angle_alpha   90.00
_cell.angle_beta   90.00
_cell.angle_gamma   90.00
#
_symmetry.space_group_name_H-M   'P 1'
#
loop_
_entity.id
_entity.type
_entity.pdbx_description
1 polymer ?
#
loop_
_entity_poly.entity_id
_entity_poly.type
_entity_poly.pdbx_seq_one_letter_code
_entity_poly.pdbx_strand_id
1 'polypeptide(L)'
;MESIASKNPKELTALLEKISSSDELRREYDELEEQNSVAAQETALIYQEKRTIVMERKQKKAQKEEAERHVELQRRLKMLKTEHALWQLYTIERDRERIEAELAEIRPSLQQVQRDKESSGNDLSAKRKENSEFLRQLKLCEMNLGKRKAELDNKEPQFLKLKEQISRLTLKIKSHEKDIEEEEEDKRKHVAEMERLRSDLADIKTQVDALSVQCNDESGKLRFAEGQLQEYRRVKEVVGTKTAKLRDEKEVIDRQLNAAVEAKGNLEENMQQLVSRRDGLLSQECELRAGLEKVRQSITKHDGELASLRDERNRIAKERQSTGSRYQRLRQKIDDADAQLRELKADKHESERDIRLKETVRSLKKLFPGVHGRMHELCSLSQKKYELAVTVAMGIFMDAVVVEDENTGNECIKYLREQRLPPQTFIPSQSVRVTPIIEKLRALGGSARLVFDIIRFDRYLEKAVLYAAGNALVCDDIDEAKTLSWSGEGYKVVTVDGILLSKSGLMTGGTSGGMEARSHTDGTAIRQKI
;
A
#
# COMPACT_ATOMS: atom_id res chain seq x y z
N MET A 1 118.05 66.64 64.50
CA MET A 1 116.61 66.68 64.21
C MET A 1 116.28 67.15 62.78
N GLU A 2 117.25 67.58 61.96
CA GLU A 2 116.98 68.12 60.59
C GLU A 2 117.10 67.10 59.44
N SER A 3 117.61 65.88 59.67
CA SER A 3 117.78 64.85 58.61
C SER A 3 116.54 63.98 58.37
N ILE A 4 115.47 64.14 59.16
CA ILE A 4 114.23 63.36 59.04
C ILE A 4 113.20 64.08 58.14
N ALA A 5 113.25 65.42 58.04
CA ALA A 5 112.26 66.22 57.30
C ALA A 5 112.45 66.23 55.77
N SER A 6 113.60 65.77 55.25
CA SER A 6 113.94 65.82 53.82
C SER A 6 113.81 64.48 53.09
N LYS A 7 113.29 63.44 53.74
CA LYS A 7 113.17 62.09 53.17
C LYS A 7 111.87 61.95 52.37
N ASN A 8 111.92 61.24 51.25
CA ASN A 8 110.74 60.95 50.41
C ASN A 8 109.69 60.16 51.24
N PRO A 9 108.38 60.37 51.08
CA PRO A 9 107.34 59.59 51.77
C PRO A 9 107.61 58.08 51.87
N LYS A 10 108.14 57.45 50.82
CA LYS A 10 108.53 56.02 50.81
C LYS A 10 109.74 55.69 51.69
N GLU A 11 110.68 56.62 51.81
CA GLU A 11 111.88 56.49 52.65
C GLU A 11 111.54 56.75 54.12
N LEU A 12 110.58 57.64 54.39
CA LEU A 12 110.01 57.86 55.73
C LEU A 12 109.29 56.61 56.24
N THR A 13 108.47 55.96 55.40
CA THR A 13 107.84 54.67 55.76
C THR A 13 108.86 53.57 55.97
N ALA A 14 109.88 53.45 55.11
CA ALA A 14 110.94 52.44 55.28
C ALA A 14 111.75 52.65 56.57
N LEU A 15 111.99 53.91 56.97
CA LEU A 15 112.68 54.22 58.22
C LEU A 15 111.82 53.87 59.44
N LEU A 16 110.51 54.16 59.37
CA LEU A 16 109.56 53.84 60.42
C LEU A 16 109.39 52.32 60.60
N GLU A 17 109.34 51.58 59.49
CA GLU A 17 109.29 50.12 59.49
C GLU A 17 110.57 49.48 60.05
N LYS A 18 111.73 50.09 59.77
CA LYS A 18 113.03 49.66 60.31
C LYS A 18 113.17 49.94 61.81
N ILE A 19 112.57 51.03 62.31
CA ILE A 19 112.52 51.35 63.75
C ILE A 19 111.53 50.42 64.48
N SER A 20 110.43 50.06 63.83
CA SER A 20 109.39 49.17 64.37
C SER A 20 109.72 47.68 64.23
N SER A 21 110.88 47.33 63.65
CA SER A 21 111.27 45.95 63.28
C SER A 21 110.28 45.23 62.35
N SER A 22 109.34 45.95 61.72
CA SER A 22 108.33 45.36 60.84
C SER A 22 108.89 44.97 59.46
N ASP A 23 110.02 45.57 59.06
CA ASP A 23 110.74 45.23 57.82
C ASP A 23 111.24 43.77 57.83
N GLU A 24 111.56 43.22 59.03
CA GLU A 24 111.97 41.81 59.19
C GLU A 24 110.82 40.83 58.89
N LEU A 25 109.57 41.23 59.16
CA LEU A 25 108.35 40.42 58.96
C LEU A 25 107.70 40.64 57.58
N ARG A 26 108.19 41.61 56.78
CA ARG A 26 107.59 41.97 55.49
C ARG A 26 107.64 40.83 54.48
N ARG A 27 108.75 40.09 54.40
CA ARG A 27 108.87 38.94 53.49
C ARG A 27 107.89 37.83 53.88
N GLU A 28 107.77 37.53 55.17
CA GLU A 28 106.81 36.56 55.68
C GLU A 28 105.37 37.02 55.39
N TYR A 29 105.08 38.32 55.51
CA TYR A 29 103.76 38.89 55.17
C TYR A 29 103.44 38.76 53.68
N ASP A 30 104.36 39.16 52.78
CA ASP A 30 104.14 39.09 51.33
C ASP A 30 103.97 37.62 50.87
N GLU A 31 104.75 36.69 51.42
CA GLU A 31 104.59 35.25 51.17
C GLU A 31 103.25 34.71 51.70
N LEU A 32 102.82 35.11 52.90
CA LEU A 32 101.51 34.74 53.46
C LEU A 32 100.34 35.38 52.71
N GLU A 33 100.49 36.59 52.19
CA GLU A 33 99.50 37.27 51.37
C GLU A 33 99.34 36.57 50.02
N GLU A 34 100.45 36.19 49.37
CA GLU A 34 100.42 35.41 48.14
C GLU A 34 99.77 34.04 48.36
N GLN A 35 100.16 33.33 49.42
CA GLN A 35 99.53 32.05 49.81
C GLN A 35 98.03 32.21 50.10
N ASN A 36 97.63 33.27 50.80
CA ASN A 36 96.23 33.57 51.06
C ASN A 36 95.46 33.90 49.77
N SER A 37 96.08 34.62 48.84
CA SER A 37 95.47 34.94 47.53
C SER A 37 95.27 33.69 46.68
N VAL A 38 96.24 32.77 46.66
CA VAL A 38 96.15 31.48 45.97
C VAL A 38 95.07 30.61 46.62
N ALA A 39 95.07 30.49 47.95
CA ALA A 39 94.03 29.76 48.68
C ALA A 39 92.62 30.37 48.47
N ALA A 40 92.50 31.70 48.38
CA ALA A 40 91.25 32.38 48.08
C ALA A 40 90.77 32.09 46.63
N GLN A 41 91.68 32.03 45.66
CA GLN A 41 91.36 31.64 44.29
C GLN A 41 90.93 30.17 44.20
N GLU A 42 91.66 29.27 44.85
CA GLU A 42 91.33 27.85 44.90
C GLU A 42 89.96 27.60 45.56
N THR A 43 89.69 28.25 46.69
CA THR A 43 88.38 28.14 47.36
C THR A 43 87.24 28.71 46.52
N ALA A 44 87.45 29.79 45.77
CA ALA A 44 86.47 30.34 44.85
C ALA A 44 86.17 29.38 43.67
N LEU A 45 87.20 28.76 43.10
CA LEU A 45 87.04 27.75 42.04
C LEU A 45 86.27 26.52 42.55
N ILE A 46 86.65 25.97 43.70
CA ILE A 46 85.96 24.84 44.33
C ILE A 46 84.48 25.19 44.60
N TYR A 47 84.19 26.42 45.03
CA TYR A 47 82.81 26.86 45.24
C TYR A 47 82.01 26.95 43.94
N GLN A 48 82.61 27.47 42.87
CA GLN A 48 81.97 27.52 41.55
C GLN A 48 81.71 26.10 41.01
N GLU A 49 82.68 25.19 41.09
CA GLU A 49 82.51 23.79 40.68
C GLU A 49 81.42 23.10 41.50
N LYS A 50 81.43 23.26 42.83
CA LYS A 50 80.38 22.74 43.70
C LYS A 50 79.01 23.27 43.32
N ARG A 51 78.90 24.57 43.01
CA ARG A 51 77.64 25.18 42.57
C ARG A 51 77.16 24.59 41.25
N THR A 52 78.05 24.40 40.28
CA THR A 52 77.74 23.78 38.99
C THR A 52 77.27 22.33 39.18
N ILE A 53 77.99 21.52 39.95
CA ILE A 53 77.61 20.13 40.26
C ILE A 53 76.25 20.05 40.96
N VAL A 54 75.95 20.96 41.89
CA VAL A 54 74.65 21.01 42.57
C VAL A 54 73.52 21.35 41.60
N MET A 55 73.74 22.31 40.68
CA MET A 55 72.77 22.67 39.66
C MET A 55 72.53 21.52 38.67
N GLU A 56 73.59 20.87 38.20
CA GLU A 56 73.50 19.70 37.33
C GLU A 56 72.78 18.54 38.02
N ARG A 57 73.09 18.26 39.30
CA ARG A 57 72.40 17.24 40.08
C ARG A 57 70.90 17.54 40.21
N LYS A 58 70.54 18.81 40.45
CA LYS A 58 69.13 19.23 40.51
C LYS A 58 68.43 19.04 39.16
N GLN A 59 69.08 19.41 38.05
CA GLN A 59 68.56 19.23 36.71
C GLN A 59 68.39 17.73 36.37
N LYS A 60 69.40 16.89 36.65
CA LYS A 60 69.33 15.45 36.43
C LYS A 60 68.25 14.78 37.28
N LYS A 61 68.06 15.24 38.52
CA LYS A 61 66.95 14.77 39.37
C LYS A 61 65.59 15.12 38.77
N ALA A 62 65.41 16.35 38.29
CA ALA A 62 64.17 16.76 37.62
C ALA A 62 63.90 15.95 36.34
N GLN A 63 64.93 15.75 35.50
CA GLN A 63 64.84 14.91 34.30
C GLN A 63 64.48 13.45 34.63
N LYS A 64 65.06 12.89 35.71
CA LYS A 64 64.72 11.55 36.19
C LYS A 64 63.26 11.46 36.62
N GLU A 65 62.79 12.39 37.45
CA GLU A 65 61.40 12.42 37.91
C GLU A 65 60.41 12.58 36.75
N GLU A 66 60.74 13.40 35.76
CA GLU A 66 59.93 13.57 34.55
C GLU A 66 59.88 12.28 33.70
N ALA A 67 61.03 11.62 33.51
CA ALA A 67 61.10 10.34 32.81
C ALA A 67 60.29 9.25 33.53
N GLU A 68 60.38 9.16 34.86
CA GLU A 68 59.61 8.21 35.67
C GLU A 68 58.09 8.47 35.55
N ARG A 69 57.66 9.75 35.62
CA ARG A 69 56.25 10.12 35.41
C ARG A 69 55.77 9.76 34.00
N HIS A 70 56.60 10.00 32.99
CA HIS A 70 56.26 9.67 31.61
C HIS A 70 56.08 8.15 31.42
N VAL A 71 56.97 7.33 32.00
CA VAL A 71 56.86 5.86 31.96
C VAL A 71 55.58 5.39 32.67
N GLU A 72 55.25 5.96 33.83
CA GLU A 72 54.03 5.64 34.56
C GLU A 72 52.76 6.04 33.79
N LEU A 73 52.74 7.24 33.19
CA LEU A 73 51.64 7.68 32.33
C LEU A 73 51.47 6.79 31.10
N GLN A 74 52.57 6.36 30.48
CA GLN A 74 52.51 5.40 29.36
C GLN A 74 51.94 4.05 29.80
N ARG A 75 52.31 3.56 30.99
CA ARG A 75 51.73 2.32 31.55
C ARG A 75 50.23 2.48 31.78
N ARG A 76 49.78 3.58 32.39
CA ARG A 76 48.35 3.87 32.60
C ARG A 76 47.59 3.99 31.29
N LEU A 77 48.16 4.65 30.29
CA LEU A 77 47.54 4.79 28.97
C LEU A 77 47.40 3.44 28.28
N LYS A 78 48.38 2.53 28.42
CA LYS A 78 48.25 1.15 27.92
C LYS A 78 47.13 0.39 28.63
N MET A 79 47.07 0.46 29.96
CA MET A 79 46.00 -0.18 30.75
C MET A 79 44.61 0.34 30.36
N LEU A 80 44.45 1.66 30.25
CA LEU A 80 43.18 2.26 29.88
C LEU A 80 42.76 1.89 28.45
N LYS A 81 43.71 1.80 27.52
CA LYS A 81 43.44 1.31 26.15
C LYS A 81 42.98 -0.14 26.15
N THR A 82 43.60 -1.00 26.97
CA THR A 82 43.18 -2.41 27.07
C THR A 82 41.80 -2.53 27.72
N GLU A 83 41.50 -1.75 28.75
CA GLU A 83 40.17 -1.71 29.38
C GLU A 83 39.10 -1.22 28.41
N HIS A 84 39.40 -0.17 27.64
CA HIS A 84 38.48 0.33 26.63
C HIS A 84 38.21 -0.72 25.54
N ALA A 85 39.25 -1.41 25.06
CA ALA A 85 39.09 -2.47 24.07
C ALA A 85 38.27 -3.66 24.63
N LEU A 86 38.51 -4.04 25.90
CA LEU A 86 37.71 -5.07 26.59
C LEU A 86 36.25 -4.65 26.73
N TRP A 87 35.99 -3.40 27.09
CA TRP A 87 34.63 -2.87 27.18
C TRP A 87 33.93 -2.87 25.81
N GLN A 88 34.63 -2.48 24.74
CA GLN A 88 34.10 -2.54 23.38
C GLN A 88 33.74 -3.97 22.98
N LEU A 89 34.64 -4.93 23.23
CA LEU A 89 34.39 -6.35 22.97
C LEU A 89 33.17 -6.85 23.75
N TYR A 90 33.07 -6.53 25.03
CA TYR A 90 31.93 -6.90 25.87
C TYR A 90 30.61 -6.34 25.33
N THR A 91 30.57 -5.07 24.91
CA THR A 91 29.36 -4.49 24.31
C THR A 91 28.97 -5.17 23.01
N ILE A 92 29.95 -5.49 22.15
CA ILE A 92 29.73 -6.20 20.89
C ILE A 92 29.20 -7.61 21.17
N GLU A 93 29.74 -8.32 22.16
CA GLU A 93 29.25 -9.65 22.56
C GLU A 93 27.81 -9.59 23.06
N ARG A 94 27.45 -8.62 23.91
CA ARG A 94 26.06 -8.46 24.36
C ARG A 94 25.10 -8.11 23.23
N ASP A 95 25.51 -7.24 22.31
CA ASP A 95 24.70 -6.90 21.16
C ASP A 95 24.52 -8.11 20.24
N ARG A 96 25.58 -8.91 20.05
CA ARG A 96 25.51 -10.18 19.31
C ARG A 96 24.54 -11.17 19.96
N GLU A 97 24.61 -11.36 21.27
CA GLU A 97 23.69 -12.23 22.02
C GLU A 97 22.24 -11.76 21.89
N ARG A 98 21.99 -10.45 22.00
CA ARG A 98 20.65 -9.87 21.80
C ARG A 98 20.12 -10.17 20.39
N ILE A 99 20.94 -9.93 19.35
CA ILE A 99 20.55 -10.17 17.96
C ILE A 99 20.33 -11.68 17.70
N GLU A 100 21.17 -12.55 18.27
CA GLU A 100 20.99 -14.00 18.16
C GLU A 100 19.68 -14.46 18.81
N ALA A 101 19.30 -13.89 19.95
CA ALA A 101 18.01 -14.16 20.61
C ALA A 101 16.83 -13.68 19.75
N GLU A 102 16.88 -12.46 19.24
CA GLU A 102 15.85 -11.92 18.33
C GLU A 102 15.70 -12.78 17.07
N LEU A 103 16.81 -13.23 16.48
CA LEU A 103 16.81 -14.14 15.34
C LEU A 103 16.22 -15.52 15.69
N ALA A 104 16.49 -16.03 16.90
CA ALA A 104 15.93 -17.29 17.37
C ALA A 104 14.40 -17.23 17.54
N GLU A 105 13.85 -16.07 17.92
CA GLU A 105 12.39 -15.85 17.97
C GLU A 105 11.76 -15.71 16.58
N ILE A 106 12.42 -15.03 15.64
CA ILE A 106 11.87 -14.76 14.30
C ILE A 106 11.92 -16.00 13.39
N ARG A 107 12.96 -16.83 13.50
CA ARG A 107 13.13 -18.05 12.68
C ARG A 107 11.92 -19.01 12.68
N PRO A 108 11.33 -19.39 13.83
CA PRO A 108 10.17 -20.28 13.83
C PRO A 108 8.94 -19.63 13.22
N SER A 109 8.71 -18.33 13.46
CA SER A 109 7.62 -17.59 12.82
C SER A 109 7.78 -17.56 11.30
N LEU A 110 9.01 -17.37 10.79
CA LEU A 110 9.29 -17.41 9.36
C LEU A 110 9.05 -18.81 8.77
N GLN A 111 9.50 -19.87 9.46
CA GLN A 111 9.23 -21.25 9.02
C GLN A 111 7.74 -21.57 9.00
N GLN A 112 6.98 -21.09 9.98
CA GLN A 112 5.54 -21.29 10.02
C GLN A 112 4.85 -20.62 8.82
N VAL A 113 5.21 -19.36 8.54
CA VAL A 113 4.67 -18.63 7.38
C VAL A 113 5.05 -19.31 6.05
N GLN A 114 6.25 -19.89 5.95
CA GLN A 114 6.66 -20.67 4.78
C GLN A 114 5.81 -21.93 4.62
N ARG A 115 5.56 -22.69 5.69
CA ARG A 115 4.67 -23.87 5.67
C ARG A 115 3.24 -23.49 5.29
N ASP A 116 2.72 -22.40 5.85
CA ASP A 116 1.36 -21.92 5.55
C ASP A 116 1.24 -21.46 4.09
N LYS A 117 2.31 -20.89 3.52
CA LYS A 117 2.36 -20.53 2.10
C LYS A 117 2.38 -21.78 1.20
N GLU A 118 3.14 -22.81 1.57
CA GLU A 118 3.19 -24.07 0.82
C GLU A 118 1.86 -24.82 0.88
N SER A 119 1.23 -24.90 2.05
CA SER A 119 -0.09 -25.52 2.20
C SER A 119 -1.15 -24.78 1.39
N SER A 120 -1.20 -23.44 1.50
CA SER A 120 -2.10 -22.61 0.70
C SER A 120 -1.85 -22.77 -0.79
N GLY A 121 -0.59 -22.92 -1.22
CA GLY A 121 -0.21 -23.17 -2.61
C GLY A 121 -0.71 -24.52 -3.13
N ASN A 122 -0.62 -25.56 -2.31
CA ASN A 122 -1.13 -26.90 -2.63
C ASN A 122 -2.66 -26.90 -2.72
N ASP A 123 -3.36 -26.23 -1.80
CA ASP A 123 -4.82 -26.10 -1.82
C ASP A 123 -5.30 -25.33 -3.06
N LEU A 124 -4.60 -24.26 -3.44
CA LEU A 124 -4.87 -23.51 -4.67
C LEU A 124 -4.69 -24.38 -5.93
N SER A 125 -3.66 -25.23 -5.94
CA SER A 125 -3.41 -26.19 -7.02
C SER A 125 -4.52 -27.24 -7.11
N ALA A 126 -4.96 -27.79 -5.96
CA ALA A 126 -6.06 -28.74 -5.89
C ALA A 126 -7.38 -28.12 -6.38
N LYS A 127 -7.74 -26.93 -5.88
CA LYS A 127 -8.95 -26.21 -6.31
C LYS A 127 -8.92 -25.82 -7.79
N ARG A 128 -7.74 -25.51 -8.35
CA ARG A 128 -7.59 -25.28 -9.80
C ARG A 128 -7.85 -26.54 -10.61
N LYS A 129 -7.39 -27.70 -10.15
CA LYS A 129 -7.68 -28.99 -10.80
C LYS A 129 -9.17 -29.30 -10.77
N GLU A 130 -9.81 -29.19 -9.59
CA GLU A 130 -11.26 -29.36 -9.45
C GLU A 130 -12.04 -28.41 -10.38
N ASN A 131 -11.68 -27.13 -10.42
CA ASN A 131 -12.33 -26.16 -11.30
C ASN A 131 -12.16 -26.52 -12.80
N SER A 132 -11.00 -27.06 -13.18
CA SER A 132 -10.78 -27.52 -14.56
C SER A 132 -11.65 -28.73 -14.93
N GLU A 133 -11.93 -29.61 -13.96
CA GLU A 133 -12.83 -30.74 -14.13
C GLU A 133 -14.29 -30.28 -14.23
N PHE A 134 -14.71 -29.35 -13.37
CA PHE A 134 -16.04 -28.75 -13.45
C PHE A 134 -16.26 -28.03 -14.77
N LEU A 135 -15.28 -27.27 -15.29
CA LEU A 135 -15.37 -26.63 -16.60
C LEU A 135 -15.52 -27.65 -17.74
N ARG A 136 -14.83 -28.79 -17.68
CA ARG A 136 -15.00 -29.88 -18.66
C ARG A 136 -16.39 -30.49 -18.59
N GLN A 137 -16.90 -30.75 -17.38
CA GLN A 137 -18.25 -31.28 -17.18
C GLN A 137 -19.30 -30.29 -17.69
N LEU A 138 -19.13 -29.00 -17.41
CA LEU A 138 -20.04 -27.94 -17.84
C LEU A 138 -20.09 -27.86 -19.37
N LYS A 139 -18.93 -27.91 -20.04
CA LYS A 139 -18.85 -27.93 -21.51
C LYS A 139 -19.51 -29.17 -22.12
N LEU A 140 -19.39 -30.33 -21.47
CA LEU A 140 -20.06 -31.56 -21.90
C LEU A 140 -21.59 -31.45 -21.74
N CYS A 141 -22.04 -30.91 -20.61
CA CYS A 141 -23.46 -30.63 -20.36
C CYS A 141 -24.02 -29.66 -21.39
N GLU A 142 -23.34 -28.55 -21.69
CA GLU A 142 -23.75 -27.59 -22.73
C GLU A 142 -23.87 -28.25 -24.10
N MET A 143 -22.92 -29.10 -24.49
CA MET A 143 -22.99 -29.85 -25.75
C MET A 143 -24.21 -30.78 -25.79
N ASN A 144 -24.48 -31.50 -24.70
CA ASN A 144 -25.63 -32.38 -24.61
C ASN A 144 -26.94 -31.59 -24.63
N LEU A 145 -26.98 -30.44 -23.98
CA LEU A 145 -28.14 -29.54 -23.95
C LEU A 145 -28.41 -28.95 -25.34
N GLY A 146 -27.36 -28.60 -26.09
CA GLY A 146 -27.44 -28.21 -27.49
C GLY A 146 -28.00 -29.32 -28.38
N LYS A 147 -27.54 -30.56 -28.23
CA LYS A 147 -28.08 -31.73 -28.95
C LYS A 147 -29.56 -31.95 -28.63
N ARG A 148 -29.94 -31.90 -27.35
CA ARG A 148 -31.34 -32.07 -26.93
C ARG A 148 -32.25 -30.95 -27.41
N LYS A 149 -31.76 -29.70 -27.45
CA LYS A 149 -32.49 -28.57 -28.06
C LYS A 149 -32.71 -28.80 -29.55
N ALA A 150 -31.68 -29.17 -30.30
CA ALA A 150 -31.81 -29.47 -31.72
C ALA A 150 -32.77 -30.64 -32.00
N GLU A 151 -32.77 -31.68 -31.15
CA GLU A 151 -33.76 -32.77 -31.20
C GLU A 151 -35.18 -32.28 -30.91
N LEU A 152 -35.35 -31.38 -29.95
CA LEU A 152 -36.64 -30.78 -29.61
C LEU A 152 -37.17 -29.93 -30.78
N ASP A 153 -36.34 -29.04 -31.32
CA ASP A 153 -36.68 -28.15 -32.43
C ASP A 153 -37.07 -28.95 -33.68
N ASN A 154 -36.44 -30.11 -33.91
CA ASN A 154 -36.81 -31.03 -35.00
C ASN A 154 -38.15 -31.75 -34.75
N LYS A 155 -38.48 -32.06 -33.49
CA LYS A 155 -39.74 -32.77 -33.13
C LYS A 155 -40.94 -31.83 -33.03
N GLU A 156 -40.73 -30.55 -32.71
CA GLU A 156 -41.78 -29.54 -32.59
C GLU A 156 -42.68 -29.41 -33.84
N PRO A 157 -42.16 -29.33 -35.09
CA PRO A 157 -42.99 -29.28 -36.28
C PRO A 157 -43.73 -30.60 -36.55
N GLN A 158 -43.15 -31.75 -36.18
CA GLN A 158 -43.84 -33.04 -36.27
C GLN A 158 -45.01 -33.11 -35.28
N PHE A 159 -44.80 -32.63 -34.06
CA PHE A 159 -45.84 -32.53 -33.04
C PHE A 159 -46.96 -31.59 -33.47
N LEU A 160 -46.65 -30.42 -34.04
CA LEU A 160 -47.64 -29.49 -34.61
C LEU A 160 -48.46 -30.15 -35.72
N LYS A 161 -47.82 -30.85 -36.67
CA LYS A 161 -48.52 -31.60 -37.72
C LYS A 161 -49.43 -32.68 -37.16
N LEU A 162 -48.96 -33.47 -36.19
CA LEU A 162 -49.75 -34.50 -35.52
C LEU A 162 -50.92 -33.90 -34.75
N LYS A 163 -50.73 -32.78 -34.05
CA LYS A 163 -51.78 -32.07 -33.33
C LYS A 163 -52.87 -31.55 -34.27
N GLU A 164 -52.47 -31.01 -35.42
CA GLU A 164 -53.39 -30.55 -36.45
C GLU A 164 -54.17 -31.73 -37.08
N GLN A 165 -53.49 -32.85 -37.36
CA GLN A 165 -54.14 -34.08 -37.83
C GLN A 165 -55.12 -34.64 -36.79
N ILE A 166 -54.77 -34.65 -35.50
CA ILE A 166 -55.67 -35.03 -34.43
C ILE A 166 -56.90 -34.12 -34.43
N SER A 167 -56.72 -32.79 -34.48
CA SER A 167 -57.85 -31.86 -34.52
C SER A 167 -58.76 -32.10 -35.73
N ARG A 168 -58.20 -32.34 -36.92
CA ARG A 168 -58.98 -32.69 -38.12
C ARG A 168 -59.74 -34.01 -37.96
N LEU A 169 -59.09 -35.03 -37.39
CA LEU A 169 -59.73 -36.33 -37.14
C LEU A 169 -60.82 -36.20 -36.08
N THR A 170 -60.62 -35.42 -35.02
CA THR A 170 -61.64 -35.17 -34.00
C THR A 170 -62.86 -34.46 -34.60
N LEU A 171 -62.66 -33.51 -35.52
CA LEU A 171 -63.76 -32.87 -36.25
C LEU A 171 -64.52 -33.87 -37.12
N LYS A 172 -63.82 -34.77 -37.83
CA LYS A 172 -64.45 -35.83 -38.63
C LYS A 172 -65.18 -36.87 -37.78
N ILE A 173 -64.62 -37.24 -36.63
CA ILE A 173 -65.29 -38.13 -35.68
C ILE A 173 -66.59 -37.49 -35.21
N LYS A 174 -66.58 -36.20 -34.85
CA LYS A 174 -67.80 -35.48 -34.45
C LYS A 174 -68.84 -35.36 -35.58
N SER A 175 -68.42 -35.21 -36.84
CA SER A 175 -69.38 -35.22 -37.96
C SER A 175 -69.97 -36.62 -38.14
N HIS A 176 -69.15 -37.67 -38.13
CA HIS A 176 -69.62 -39.04 -38.25
C HIS A 176 -70.47 -39.49 -37.06
N GLU A 177 -70.19 -39.02 -35.84
CA GLU A 177 -71.05 -39.24 -34.67
C GLU A 177 -72.44 -38.63 -34.89
N LYS A 178 -72.54 -37.43 -35.48
CA LYS A 178 -73.84 -36.84 -35.85
C LYS A 178 -74.53 -37.63 -36.96
N ASP A 179 -73.80 -38.01 -38.01
CA ASP A 179 -74.36 -38.80 -39.12
C ASP A 179 -74.91 -40.14 -38.60
N ILE A 180 -74.22 -40.80 -37.66
CA ILE A 180 -74.68 -42.02 -37.00
C ILE A 180 -75.92 -41.75 -36.16
N GLU A 181 -75.96 -40.64 -35.42
CA GLU A 181 -77.12 -40.27 -34.59
C GLU A 181 -78.37 -40.02 -35.44
N GLU A 182 -78.22 -39.37 -36.60
CA GLU A 182 -79.28 -39.17 -37.60
C GLU A 182 -79.74 -40.51 -38.21
N GLU A 183 -78.83 -41.38 -38.61
CA GLU A 183 -79.15 -42.73 -39.14
C GLU A 183 -79.79 -43.64 -38.08
N GLU A 184 -79.39 -43.53 -36.80
CA GLU A 184 -80.05 -44.24 -35.71
C GLU A 184 -81.48 -43.72 -35.45
N GLU A 185 -81.72 -42.43 -35.67
CA GLU A 185 -83.05 -41.84 -35.60
C GLU A 185 -83.93 -42.31 -36.77
N ASP A 186 -83.39 -42.34 -37.99
CA ASP A 186 -84.09 -42.85 -39.17
C ASP A 186 -84.34 -44.36 -39.10
N LYS A 187 -83.37 -45.13 -38.60
CA LYS A 187 -83.58 -46.54 -38.27
C LYS A 187 -84.70 -46.72 -37.25
N ARG A 188 -84.78 -45.88 -36.22
CA ARG A 188 -85.89 -45.92 -35.23
C ARG A 188 -87.24 -45.65 -35.91
N LYS A 189 -87.31 -44.67 -36.82
CA LYS A 189 -88.52 -44.39 -37.60
C LYS A 189 -88.91 -45.58 -38.49
N HIS A 190 -87.95 -46.17 -39.21
CA HIS A 190 -88.20 -47.33 -40.06
C HIS A 190 -88.60 -48.59 -39.27
N VAL A 191 -88.02 -48.82 -38.08
CA VAL A 191 -88.45 -49.90 -37.19
C VAL A 191 -89.89 -49.70 -36.73
N ALA A 192 -90.26 -48.49 -36.33
CA ALA A 192 -91.64 -48.17 -35.95
C ALA A 192 -92.62 -48.36 -37.13
N GLU A 193 -92.21 -47.98 -38.35
CA GLU A 193 -93.00 -48.18 -39.56
C GLU A 193 -93.12 -49.67 -39.93
N MET A 194 -92.04 -50.44 -39.76
CA MET A 194 -92.06 -51.90 -39.91
C MET A 194 -92.97 -52.58 -38.88
N GLU A 195 -92.99 -52.13 -37.63
CA GLU A 195 -93.91 -52.64 -36.60
C GLU A 195 -95.36 -52.35 -36.97
N ARG A 196 -95.65 -51.14 -37.50
CA ARG A 196 -96.98 -50.81 -38.02
C ARG A 196 -97.39 -51.71 -39.17
N LEU A 197 -96.52 -51.89 -40.17
CA LEU A 197 -96.77 -52.79 -41.31
C LEU A 197 -96.91 -54.25 -40.89
N ARG A 198 -96.22 -54.70 -39.83
CA ARG A 198 -96.39 -56.04 -39.25
C ARG A 198 -97.73 -56.18 -38.55
N SER A 199 -98.21 -55.14 -37.87
CA SER A 199 -99.58 -55.11 -37.33
C SER A 199 -100.61 -55.18 -38.46
N ASP A 200 -100.44 -54.36 -39.50
CA ASP A 200 -101.32 -54.36 -40.69
C ASP A 200 -101.32 -55.74 -41.38
N LEU A 201 -100.17 -56.42 -41.46
CA LEU A 201 -100.07 -57.79 -41.98
C LEU A 201 -100.67 -58.85 -41.05
N ALA A 202 -100.65 -58.65 -39.74
CA ALA A 202 -101.32 -59.53 -38.79
C ALA A 202 -102.84 -59.38 -38.90
N ASP A 203 -103.34 -58.16 -39.12
CA ASP A 203 -104.75 -57.88 -39.39
C ASP A 203 -105.20 -58.46 -40.74
N ILE A 204 -104.36 -58.38 -41.78
CA ILE A 204 -104.62 -59.05 -43.05
C ILE A 204 -104.54 -60.57 -42.91
N LYS A 205 -103.60 -61.12 -42.12
CA LYS A 205 -103.53 -62.57 -41.86
C LYS A 205 -104.74 -63.07 -41.09
N THR A 206 -105.26 -62.33 -40.12
CA THR A 206 -106.52 -62.70 -39.44
C THR A 206 -107.72 -62.63 -40.39
N GLN A 207 -107.73 -61.70 -41.35
CA GLN A 207 -108.72 -61.67 -42.44
C GLN A 207 -108.57 -62.85 -43.42
N VAL A 208 -107.33 -63.29 -43.72
CA VAL A 208 -107.05 -64.45 -44.57
C VAL A 208 -107.32 -65.76 -43.85
N ASP A 209 -107.03 -65.88 -42.55
CA ASP A 209 -107.36 -67.04 -41.73
C ASP A 209 -108.88 -67.15 -41.52
N ALA A 210 -109.61 -66.03 -41.44
CA ALA A 210 -111.08 -66.02 -41.47
C ALA A 210 -111.65 -66.51 -42.82
N LEU A 211 -110.97 -66.23 -43.94
CA LEU A 211 -111.30 -66.75 -45.28
C LEU A 211 -110.85 -68.21 -45.49
N SER A 212 -109.79 -68.65 -44.79
CA SER A 212 -109.24 -70.01 -44.82
C SER A 212 -110.14 -71.04 -44.12
N VAL A 213 -111.07 -70.62 -43.27
CA VAL A 213 -112.05 -71.49 -42.60
C VAL A 213 -113.27 -71.77 -43.50
N GLN A 214 -113.36 -71.18 -44.70
CA GLN A 214 -114.42 -71.42 -45.69
C GLN A 214 -114.05 -72.37 -46.85
N CYS A 215 -112.87 -72.97 -46.87
CA CYS A 215 -112.52 -74.00 -47.87
C CYS A 215 -112.04 -75.27 -47.18
N ASN A 216 -113.02 -76.04 -46.71
CA ASN A 216 -112.88 -77.43 -46.30
C ASN A 216 -112.56 -78.34 -47.50
N ASP A 217 -112.05 -79.53 -47.16
CA ASP A 217 -112.33 -80.82 -47.79
C ASP A 217 -112.21 -80.95 -49.32
N GLU A 218 -111.22 -81.73 -49.78
CA GLU A 218 -111.56 -83.06 -50.31
C GLU A 218 -110.33 -83.98 -50.43
N SER A 219 -110.60 -85.21 -49.98
CA SER A 219 -109.77 -86.39 -49.80
C SER A 219 -109.10 -87.01 -51.05
N GLY A 220 -108.16 -87.94 -50.80
CA GLY A 220 -108.20 -89.25 -51.46
C GLY A 220 -107.07 -89.60 -52.46
N LYS A 221 -106.20 -90.53 -52.05
CA LYS A 221 -105.15 -91.20 -52.85
C LYS A 221 -105.73 -92.05 -54.00
N LEU A 222 -105.04 -92.12 -55.16
CA LEU A 222 -104.57 -93.36 -55.83
C LEU A 222 -103.86 -93.12 -57.20
N ARG A 223 -102.93 -94.04 -57.53
CA ARG A 223 -102.00 -94.10 -58.70
C ARG A 223 -102.76 -94.17 -60.05
N PHE A 224 -102.29 -93.84 -61.27
CA PHE A 224 -101.02 -94.03 -62.02
C PHE A 224 -101.05 -93.21 -63.36
N ALA A 225 -99.92 -93.18 -64.09
CA ALA A 225 -99.74 -93.02 -65.56
C ALA A 225 -99.44 -91.62 -66.17
N GLU A 226 -98.70 -91.62 -67.29
CA GLU A 226 -97.87 -90.56 -67.91
C GLU A 226 -98.53 -89.19 -68.19
N GLY A 227 -99.85 -89.03 -68.01
CA GLY A 227 -100.50 -87.70 -67.93
C GLY A 227 -100.13 -86.91 -66.67
N GLN A 228 -99.70 -87.60 -65.61
CA GLN A 228 -99.29 -86.98 -64.34
C GLN A 228 -98.00 -86.17 -64.44
N LEU A 229 -97.19 -86.35 -65.49
CA LEU A 229 -95.94 -85.59 -65.66
C LEU A 229 -96.19 -84.18 -66.20
N GLN A 230 -97.25 -83.97 -66.99
CA GLN A 230 -97.68 -82.63 -67.43
C GLN A 230 -98.42 -81.88 -66.31
N GLU A 231 -99.29 -82.56 -65.56
CA GLU A 231 -99.92 -81.97 -64.37
C GLU A 231 -98.85 -81.66 -63.30
N TYR A 232 -97.85 -82.52 -63.09
CA TYR A 232 -96.70 -82.25 -62.20
C TYR A 232 -95.84 -81.09 -62.70
N ARG A 233 -95.60 -80.94 -64.01
CA ARG A 233 -94.89 -79.76 -64.56
C ARG A 233 -95.70 -78.49 -64.37
N ARG A 234 -97.03 -78.55 -64.57
CA ARG A 234 -97.95 -77.41 -64.36
C ARG A 234 -98.04 -77.03 -62.88
N VAL A 235 -98.16 -78.00 -61.98
CA VAL A 235 -98.13 -77.77 -60.53
C VAL A 235 -96.75 -77.32 -60.06
N LYS A 236 -95.65 -77.81 -60.66
CA LYS A 236 -94.28 -77.35 -60.39
C LYS A 236 -94.03 -75.94 -60.92
N GLU A 237 -94.66 -75.53 -62.02
CA GLU A 237 -94.68 -74.13 -62.49
C GLU A 237 -95.52 -73.25 -61.56
N VAL A 238 -96.68 -73.71 -61.08
CA VAL A 238 -97.52 -72.97 -60.12
C VAL A 238 -96.86 -72.86 -58.74
N VAL A 239 -96.19 -73.91 -58.27
CA VAL A 239 -95.38 -73.88 -57.04
C VAL A 239 -94.10 -73.10 -57.27
N GLY A 240 -93.48 -73.19 -58.44
CA GLY A 240 -92.31 -72.41 -58.83
C GLY A 240 -92.59 -70.91 -58.87
N THR A 241 -93.73 -70.50 -59.42
CA THR A 241 -94.19 -69.10 -59.44
C THR A 241 -94.60 -68.61 -58.05
N LYS A 242 -95.25 -69.46 -57.22
CA LYS A 242 -95.57 -69.11 -55.82
C LYS A 242 -94.34 -69.06 -54.92
N THR A 243 -93.35 -69.93 -55.12
CA THR A 243 -92.09 -69.94 -54.33
C THR A 243 -91.01 -69.02 -54.88
N ALA A 244 -91.12 -68.52 -56.11
CA ALA A 244 -90.18 -67.54 -56.68
C ALA A 244 -90.13 -66.28 -55.82
N LYS A 245 -91.29 -65.70 -55.47
CA LYS A 245 -91.36 -64.51 -54.61
C LYS A 245 -90.68 -64.71 -53.25
N LEU A 246 -90.95 -65.86 -52.60
CA LEU A 246 -90.32 -66.20 -51.31
C LEU A 246 -88.81 -66.47 -51.44
N ARG A 247 -88.35 -66.98 -52.59
CA ARG A 247 -86.93 -67.17 -52.88
C ARG A 247 -86.23 -65.84 -53.08
N ASP A 248 -86.85 -64.93 -53.84
CA ASP A 248 -86.34 -63.58 -54.07
C ASP A 248 -86.28 -62.79 -52.75
N GLU A 249 -87.32 -62.89 -51.92
CA GLU A 249 -87.35 -62.29 -50.58
C GLU A 249 -86.25 -62.87 -49.67
N LYS A 250 -86.04 -64.20 -49.69
CA LYS A 250 -84.94 -64.82 -48.96
C LYS A 250 -83.58 -64.32 -49.46
N GLU A 251 -83.40 -64.21 -50.77
CA GLU A 251 -82.14 -63.74 -51.35
C GLU A 251 -81.85 -62.28 -50.97
N VAL A 252 -82.88 -61.44 -50.90
CA VAL A 252 -82.76 -60.06 -50.41
C VAL A 252 -82.36 -60.04 -48.92
N ILE A 253 -82.99 -60.87 -48.09
CA ILE A 253 -82.66 -60.97 -46.66
C ILE A 253 -81.23 -61.51 -46.46
N ASP A 254 -80.80 -62.52 -47.22
CA ASP A 254 -79.43 -63.06 -47.16
C ASP A 254 -78.40 -62.00 -47.58
N ARG A 255 -78.69 -61.18 -48.60
CA ARG A 255 -77.83 -60.04 -48.98
C ARG A 255 -77.77 -58.98 -47.88
N GLN A 256 -78.90 -58.64 -47.25
CA GLN A 256 -78.95 -57.69 -46.14
C GLN A 256 -78.19 -58.22 -44.90
N LEU A 257 -78.31 -59.51 -44.61
CA LEU A 257 -77.59 -60.17 -43.52
C LEU A 257 -76.08 -60.13 -43.76
N ASN A 258 -75.63 -60.46 -44.96
CA ASN A 258 -74.21 -60.40 -45.32
C ASN A 258 -73.67 -58.97 -45.23
N ALA A 259 -74.42 -57.97 -45.72
CA ALA A 259 -74.03 -56.56 -45.59
C ALA A 259 -73.93 -56.12 -44.11
N ALA A 260 -74.84 -56.58 -43.24
CA ALA A 260 -74.79 -56.29 -41.81
C ALA A 260 -73.61 -56.97 -41.10
N VAL A 261 -73.26 -58.20 -41.50
CA VAL A 261 -72.09 -58.93 -40.98
C VAL A 261 -70.79 -58.22 -41.38
N GLU A 262 -70.67 -57.80 -42.63
CA GLU A 262 -69.51 -57.01 -43.10
C GLU A 262 -69.42 -55.66 -42.38
N ALA A 263 -70.54 -54.95 -42.23
CA ALA A 263 -70.58 -53.68 -41.48
C ALA A 263 -70.16 -53.86 -40.01
N LYS A 264 -70.62 -54.94 -39.36
CA LYS A 264 -70.19 -55.29 -37.99
C LYS A 264 -68.69 -55.57 -37.92
N GLY A 265 -68.14 -56.33 -38.87
CA GLY A 265 -66.70 -56.60 -38.95
C GLY A 265 -65.87 -55.32 -39.06
N ASN A 266 -66.28 -54.40 -39.94
CA ASN A 266 -65.62 -53.09 -40.10
C ASN A 266 -65.68 -52.24 -38.81
N LEU A 267 -66.81 -52.28 -38.09
CA LEU A 267 -66.97 -51.59 -36.80
C LEU A 267 -66.08 -52.18 -35.72
N GLU A 268 -65.98 -53.51 -35.62
CA GLU A 268 -65.08 -54.19 -34.67
C GLU A 268 -63.61 -53.86 -34.94
N GLU A 269 -63.21 -53.84 -36.22
CA GLU A 269 -61.84 -53.50 -36.62
C GLU A 269 -61.52 -52.02 -36.33
N ASN A 270 -62.43 -51.10 -36.62
CA ASN A 270 -62.32 -49.69 -36.24
C ASN A 270 -62.22 -49.50 -34.73
N MET A 271 -63.01 -50.25 -33.95
CA MET A 271 -62.96 -50.20 -32.49
C MET A 271 -61.61 -50.66 -31.95
N GLN A 272 -61.02 -51.73 -32.50
CA GLN A 272 -59.67 -52.18 -32.15
C GLN A 272 -58.59 -51.14 -32.50
N GLN A 273 -58.71 -50.47 -33.65
CA GLN A 273 -57.81 -49.37 -34.03
C GLN A 273 -57.91 -48.17 -33.08
N LEU A 274 -59.12 -47.82 -32.63
CA LEU A 274 -59.33 -46.75 -31.66
C LEU A 274 -58.78 -47.10 -30.27
N VAL A 275 -58.96 -48.34 -29.82
CA VAL A 275 -58.41 -48.83 -28.54
C VAL A 275 -56.88 -48.81 -28.55
N SER A 276 -56.25 -49.35 -29.60
CA SER A 276 -54.78 -49.31 -29.72
C SER A 276 -54.24 -47.88 -29.79
N ARG A 277 -54.94 -46.97 -30.46
CA ARG A 277 -54.58 -45.54 -30.49
C ARG A 277 -54.73 -44.86 -29.13
N ARG A 278 -55.79 -45.17 -28.39
CA ARG A 278 -56.00 -44.68 -27.01
C ARG A 278 -54.85 -45.12 -26.12
N ASP A 279 -54.46 -46.39 -26.17
CA ASP A 279 -53.41 -46.94 -25.32
C ASP A 279 -52.04 -46.35 -25.67
N GLY A 280 -51.78 -46.10 -26.97
CA GLY A 280 -50.59 -45.37 -27.42
C GLY A 280 -50.54 -43.90 -26.98
N LEU A 281 -51.68 -43.22 -26.87
CA LEU A 281 -51.75 -41.86 -26.34
C LEU A 281 -51.56 -41.82 -24.82
N LEU A 282 -52.11 -42.80 -24.10
CA LEU A 282 -51.92 -42.95 -22.65
C LEU A 282 -50.46 -43.19 -22.27
N SER A 283 -49.75 -44.04 -23.03
CA SER A 283 -48.32 -44.25 -22.80
C SER A 283 -47.50 -42.99 -23.04
N GLN A 284 -47.78 -42.24 -24.11
CA GLN A 284 -47.15 -40.95 -24.39
C GLN A 284 -47.42 -39.92 -23.29
N GLU A 285 -48.65 -39.87 -22.77
CA GLU A 285 -48.99 -38.98 -21.66
C GLU A 285 -48.20 -39.33 -20.40
N CYS A 286 -48.08 -40.62 -20.06
CA CYS A 286 -47.26 -41.08 -18.95
C CYS A 286 -45.78 -40.72 -19.12
N GLU A 287 -45.21 -40.91 -20.31
CA GLU A 287 -43.82 -40.53 -20.60
C GLU A 287 -43.60 -39.02 -20.46
N LEU A 288 -44.52 -38.20 -20.96
CA LEU A 288 -44.47 -36.74 -20.85
C LEU A 288 -44.59 -36.27 -19.39
N ARG A 289 -45.49 -36.88 -18.60
CA ARG A 289 -45.62 -36.59 -17.17
C ARG A 289 -44.35 -36.95 -16.39
N ALA A 290 -43.77 -38.12 -16.65
CA ALA A 290 -42.50 -38.53 -16.03
C ALA A 290 -41.34 -37.60 -16.45
N GLY A 291 -41.34 -37.14 -17.71
CA GLY A 291 -40.39 -36.13 -18.19
C GLY A 291 -40.53 -34.79 -17.45
N LEU A 292 -41.76 -34.31 -17.25
CA LEU A 292 -42.05 -33.08 -16.51
C LEU A 292 -41.60 -33.17 -15.04
N GLU A 293 -41.84 -34.29 -14.37
CA GLU A 293 -41.38 -34.49 -12.99
C GLU A 293 -39.86 -34.46 -12.86
N LYS A 294 -39.14 -35.10 -13.79
CA LYS A 294 -37.67 -35.05 -13.83
C LYS A 294 -37.17 -33.62 -14.01
N VAL A 295 -37.77 -32.87 -14.93
CA VAL A 295 -37.41 -31.46 -15.16
C VAL A 295 -37.69 -30.62 -13.91
N ARG A 296 -38.83 -30.81 -13.24
CA ARG A 296 -39.15 -30.12 -11.97
C ARG A 296 -38.13 -30.44 -10.88
N GLN A 297 -37.73 -31.70 -10.73
CA GLN A 297 -36.68 -32.10 -9.77
C GLN A 297 -35.30 -31.51 -10.12
N SER A 298 -34.98 -31.36 -11.40
CA SER A 298 -33.75 -30.68 -11.83
C SER A 298 -33.79 -29.19 -11.50
N ILE A 299 -34.93 -28.52 -11.72
CA ILE A 299 -35.11 -27.10 -11.38
C ILE A 299 -34.90 -26.88 -9.88
N THR A 300 -35.54 -27.68 -9.02
CA THR A 300 -35.39 -27.52 -7.57
C THR A 300 -33.96 -27.76 -7.08
N LYS A 301 -33.23 -28.70 -7.69
CA LYS A 301 -31.79 -28.91 -7.41
C LYS A 301 -30.97 -27.69 -7.81
N HIS A 302 -31.16 -27.18 -9.03
CA HIS A 302 -30.42 -26.02 -9.52
C HIS A 302 -30.76 -24.74 -8.75
N ASP A 303 -31.99 -24.56 -8.29
CA ASP A 303 -32.36 -23.44 -7.41
C ASP A 303 -31.63 -23.52 -6.06
N GLY A 304 -31.49 -24.73 -5.50
CA GLY A 304 -30.70 -24.96 -4.29
C GLY A 304 -29.20 -24.68 -4.48
N GLU A 305 -28.63 -25.10 -5.61
CA GLU A 305 -27.24 -24.80 -6.00
C GLU A 305 -27.04 -23.29 -6.22
N LEU A 306 -27.99 -22.61 -6.87
CA LEU A 306 -27.95 -21.16 -7.05
C LEU A 306 -28.01 -20.40 -5.72
N ALA A 307 -28.82 -20.87 -4.77
CA ALA A 307 -28.89 -20.28 -3.44
C ALA A 307 -27.54 -20.41 -2.71
N SER A 308 -26.94 -21.60 -2.69
CA SER A 308 -25.64 -21.81 -2.03
C SER A 308 -24.50 -21.03 -2.68
N LEU A 309 -24.47 -20.95 -4.02
CA LEU A 309 -23.53 -20.12 -4.77
C LEU A 309 -23.69 -18.62 -4.48
N ARG A 310 -24.93 -18.14 -4.30
CA ARG A 310 -25.20 -16.74 -3.92
C ARG A 310 -24.69 -16.44 -2.51
N ASP A 311 -24.91 -17.34 -1.57
CA ASP A 311 -24.43 -17.19 -0.19
C ASP A 311 -22.90 -17.18 -0.13
N GLU A 312 -22.24 -18.07 -0.88
CA GLU A 312 -20.78 -18.12 -0.96
C GLU A 312 -20.20 -16.85 -1.60
N ARG A 313 -20.81 -16.37 -2.70
CA ARG A 313 -20.44 -15.09 -3.32
C ARG A 313 -20.56 -13.94 -2.31
N ASN A 314 -21.64 -13.90 -1.53
CA ASN A 314 -21.85 -12.85 -0.53
C ASN A 314 -20.81 -12.92 0.60
N ARG A 315 -20.42 -14.13 1.01
CA ARG A 315 -19.32 -14.36 1.97
C ARG A 315 -18.00 -13.80 1.46
N ILE A 316 -17.60 -14.21 0.24
CA ILE A 316 -16.35 -13.77 -0.39
C ILE A 316 -16.36 -12.25 -0.61
N ALA A 317 -17.51 -11.65 -0.96
CA ALA A 317 -17.64 -10.21 -1.11
C ALA A 317 -17.38 -9.45 0.21
N LYS A 318 -17.92 -9.95 1.32
CA LYS A 318 -17.69 -9.37 2.67
C LYS A 318 -16.23 -9.49 3.09
N GLU A 319 -15.60 -10.64 2.85
CA GLU A 319 -14.17 -10.85 3.14
C GLU A 319 -13.27 -9.96 2.30
N ARG A 320 -13.59 -9.78 1.01
CA ARG A 320 -12.86 -8.88 0.14
C ARG A 320 -12.98 -7.43 0.61
N GLN A 321 -14.16 -7.01 1.07
CA GLN A 321 -14.38 -5.67 1.62
C GLN A 321 -13.59 -5.47 2.92
N SER A 322 -13.65 -6.41 3.87
CA SER A 322 -12.94 -6.30 5.15
C SER A 322 -11.42 -6.28 4.96
N THR A 323 -10.90 -7.11 4.04
CA THR A 323 -9.49 -7.17 3.68
C THR A 323 -9.06 -5.87 2.98
N GLY A 324 -9.89 -5.33 2.09
CA GLY A 324 -9.65 -4.03 1.43
C GLY A 324 -9.52 -2.89 2.44
N SER A 325 -10.45 -2.78 3.39
CA SER A 325 -10.39 -1.75 4.44
C SER A 325 -9.20 -1.94 5.38
N ARG A 326 -8.79 -3.19 5.65
CA ARG A 326 -7.57 -3.47 6.43
C ARG A 326 -6.32 -3.06 5.67
N TYR A 327 -6.24 -3.34 4.37
CA TYR A 327 -5.14 -2.92 3.51
C TYR A 327 -5.00 -1.39 3.46
N GLN A 328 -6.11 -0.66 3.27
CA GLN A 328 -6.09 0.80 3.26
C GLN A 328 -5.59 1.39 4.59
N ARG A 329 -6.05 0.85 5.73
CA ARG A 329 -5.56 1.28 7.06
C ARG A 329 -4.07 1.01 7.27
N LEU A 330 -3.58 -0.15 6.83
CA LEU A 330 -2.15 -0.48 6.91
C LEU A 330 -1.33 0.45 6.01
N ARG A 331 -1.83 0.76 4.82
CA ARG A 331 -1.16 1.68 3.88
C ARG A 331 -1.05 3.09 4.45
N GLN A 332 -2.13 3.62 5.04
CA GLN A 332 -2.09 4.91 5.74
C GLN A 332 -1.04 4.92 6.85
N LYS A 333 -0.97 3.87 7.68
CA LYS A 333 0.05 3.78 8.73
C LYS A 333 1.48 3.75 8.19
N ILE A 334 1.71 3.13 7.03
CA ILE A 334 3.02 3.13 6.36
C ILE A 334 3.34 4.53 5.86
N ASP A 335 2.38 5.19 5.20
CA ASP A 335 2.56 6.56 4.67
C ASP A 335 2.85 7.56 5.81
N ASP A 336 2.16 7.44 6.95
CA ASP A 336 2.38 8.25 8.15
C ASP A 336 3.78 7.99 8.77
N ALA A 337 4.17 6.73 8.90
CA ALA A 337 5.49 6.35 9.41
C ALA A 337 6.61 6.86 8.48
N ASP A 338 6.42 6.77 7.17
CA ASP A 338 7.36 7.29 6.18
C ASP A 338 7.47 8.82 6.23
N ALA A 339 6.37 9.53 6.49
CA ALA A 339 6.39 10.98 6.68
C ALA A 339 7.19 11.36 7.92
N GLN A 340 6.94 10.71 9.06
CA GLN A 340 7.70 10.93 10.30
C GLN A 340 9.19 10.61 10.13
N LEU A 341 9.52 9.54 9.40
CA LEU A 341 10.90 9.15 9.16
C LEU A 341 11.62 10.16 8.25
N ARG A 342 10.94 10.76 7.28
CA ARG A 342 11.49 11.86 6.47
C ARG A 342 11.76 13.10 7.30
N GLU A 343 10.84 13.49 8.19
CA GLU A 343 11.00 14.63 9.10
C GLU A 343 12.20 14.43 10.03
N LEU A 344 12.27 13.29 10.74
CA LEU A 344 13.39 12.97 11.63
C LEU A 344 14.74 12.89 10.89
N LYS A 345 14.76 12.44 9.63
CA LYS A 345 15.98 12.46 8.81
C LYS A 345 16.40 13.88 8.45
N ALA A 346 15.45 14.77 8.14
CA ALA A 346 15.74 16.17 7.86
C ALA A 346 16.33 16.85 9.10
N ASP A 347 15.70 16.67 10.26
CA ASP A 347 16.16 17.22 11.54
C ASP A 347 17.55 16.71 11.91
N LYS A 348 17.79 15.40 11.73
CA LYS A 348 19.11 14.81 11.97
C LYS A 348 20.18 15.40 11.06
N HIS A 349 19.88 15.58 9.77
CA HIS A 349 20.83 16.18 8.83
C HIS A 349 21.11 17.65 9.12
N GLU A 350 20.13 18.43 9.58
CA GLU A 350 20.33 19.82 10.00
C GLU A 350 21.18 19.88 11.28
N SER A 351 20.85 19.08 12.29
CA SER A 351 21.61 18.98 13.55
C SER A 351 23.06 18.53 13.31
N GLU A 352 23.29 17.51 12.48
CA GLU A 352 24.64 17.06 12.14
C GLU A 352 25.46 18.14 11.40
N ARG A 353 24.84 18.92 10.52
CA ARG A 353 25.49 20.04 9.85
C ARG A 353 25.91 21.12 10.84
N ASP A 354 25.03 21.48 11.77
CA ASP A 354 25.29 22.51 12.77
C ASP A 354 26.39 22.10 13.77
N ILE A 355 26.40 20.82 14.18
CA ILE A 355 27.46 20.27 15.04
C ILE A 355 28.81 20.30 14.31
N ARG A 356 28.86 19.84 13.05
CA ARG A 356 30.10 19.87 12.24
C ARG A 356 30.60 21.29 12.00
N LEU A 357 29.69 22.25 11.81
CA LEU A 357 30.02 23.67 11.68
C LEU A 357 30.64 24.21 12.98
N LYS A 358 30.02 23.94 14.13
CA LYS A 358 30.52 24.30 15.47
C LYS A 358 31.92 23.73 15.72
N GLU A 359 32.15 22.46 15.40
CA GLU A 359 33.45 21.81 15.56
C GLU A 359 34.53 22.40 14.64
N THR A 360 34.18 22.68 13.39
CA THR A 360 35.09 23.29 12.41
C THR A 360 35.57 24.66 12.88
N VAL A 361 34.65 25.52 13.33
CA VAL A 361 34.99 26.85 13.85
C VAL A 361 35.84 26.76 15.11
N ARG A 362 35.54 25.80 16.01
CA ARG A 362 36.36 25.57 17.21
C ARG A 362 37.80 25.15 16.86
N SER A 363 37.98 24.33 15.83
CA SER A 363 39.31 23.93 15.34
C SER A 363 40.06 25.12 14.73
N LEU A 364 39.38 25.94 13.93
CA LEU A 364 39.96 27.16 13.36
C LEU A 364 40.42 28.15 14.45
N LYS A 365 39.62 28.38 15.50
CA LYS A 365 40.00 29.22 16.66
C LYS A 365 41.26 28.72 17.39
N LYS A 366 41.49 27.41 17.42
CA LYS A 366 42.68 26.83 18.07
C LYS A 366 43.94 26.94 17.22
N LEU A 367 43.80 26.82 15.91
CA LEU A 367 44.93 26.82 14.96
C LEU A 367 45.36 28.23 14.57
N PHE A 368 44.40 29.15 14.46
CA PHE A 368 44.63 30.52 14.00
C PHE A 368 44.13 31.51 15.06
N PRO A 369 45.03 32.21 15.78
CA PRO A 369 44.63 33.12 16.86
C PRO A 369 43.85 34.35 16.38
N GLY A 370 43.97 34.72 15.10
CA GLY A 370 43.21 35.82 14.47
C GLY A 370 41.76 35.47 14.11
N VAL A 371 41.20 34.34 14.60
CA VAL A 371 39.81 33.95 14.38
C VAL A 371 38.97 34.27 15.61
N HIS A 372 38.08 35.26 15.50
CA HIS A 372 37.24 35.70 16.63
C HIS A 372 36.04 34.76 16.85
N GLY A 373 35.41 34.29 15.77
CA GLY A 373 34.28 33.36 15.83
C GLY A 373 33.17 33.66 14.85
N ARG A 374 32.05 32.97 14.99
CA ARG A 374 30.87 33.21 14.14
C ARG A 374 30.14 34.47 14.58
N MET A 375 29.49 35.14 13.63
CA MET A 375 28.77 36.38 13.91
C MET A 375 27.69 36.23 14.99
N HIS A 376 26.95 35.13 15.01
CA HIS A 376 25.96 34.85 16.08
C HIS A 376 26.57 34.67 17.48
N GLU A 377 27.83 34.24 17.60
CA GLU A 377 28.53 34.11 18.89
C GLU A 377 29.02 35.47 19.41
N LEU A 378 29.20 36.43 18.51
CA LEU A 378 29.83 37.72 18.78
C LEU A 378 28.83 38.87 18.94
N CYS A 379 27.59 38.66 18.51
CA CYS A 379 26.52 39.66 18.53
C CYS A 379 25.46 39.30 19.57
N SER A 380 25.09 40.25 20.43
CA SER A 380 23.95 40.12 21.35
C SER A 380 22.88 41.13 21.01
N LEU A 381 21.61 40.80 21.20
CA LEU A 381 20.49 41.68 20.84
C LEU A 381 19.99 42.48 22.05
N SER A 382 19.62 43.74 21.82
CA SER A 382 19.06 44.58 22.88
C SER A 382 17.65 44.16 23.30
N GLN A 383 16.84 43.62 22.38
CA GLN A 383 15.49 43.13 22.64
C GLN A 383 15.24 41.84 21.87
N LYS A 384 14.65 40.83 22.53
CA LYS A 384 14.37 39.53 21.93
C LYS A 384 13.35 39.59 20.78
N LYS A 385 12.46 40.57 20.79
CA LYS A 385 11.44 40.72 19.73
C LYS A 385 12.03 40.90 18.32
N TYR A 386 13.26 41.38 18.19
CA TYR A 386 13.91 41.61 16.90
C TYR A 386 14.83 40.44 16.45
N GLU A 387 14.85 39.32 17.19
CA GLU A 387 15.76 38.20 16.93
C GLU A 387 15.55 37.58 15.55
N LEU A 388 14.30 37.34 15.17
CA LEU A 388 13.94 36.86 13.83
C LEU A 388 14.30 37.89 12.75
N ALA A 389 13.93 39.15 12.95
CA ALA A 389 14.19 40.23 12.00
C ALA A 389 15.68 40.44 11.74
N VAL A 390 16.52 40.40 12.78
CA VAL A 390 17.98 40.56 12.64
C VAL A 390 18.59 39.35 11.94
N THR A 391 18.15 38.14 12.28
CA THR A 391 18.61 36.90 11.63
C THR A 391 18.32 36.94 10.13
N VAL A 392 17.12 37.38 9.76
CA VAL A 392 16.71 37.55 8.36
C VAL A 392 17.48 38.69 7.68
N ALA A 393 17.70 39.81 8.37
CA ALA A 393 18.42 40.96 7.83
C ALA A 393 19.88 40.61 7.50
N MET A 394 20.58 39.92 8.41
CA MET A 394 21.97 39.52 8.23
C MET A 394 22.11 38.27 7.35
N GLY A 395 21.11 37.39 7.31
CA GLY A 395 21.02 36.25 6.40
C GLY A 395 22.24 35.34 6.49
N ILE A 396 22.90 35.11 5.35
CA ILE A 396 24.11 34.27 5.25
C ILE A 396 25.27 34.74 6.14
N PHE A 397 25.28 36.02 6.52
CA PHE A 397 26.34 36.60 7.33
C PHE A 397 26.21 36.28 8.83
N MET A 398 25.08 35.72 9.28
CA MET A 398 24.94 35.23 10.67
C MET A 398 25.86 34.05 10.97
N ASP A 399 26.06 33.17 9.99
CA ASP A 399 26.94 32.00 10.08
C ASP A 399 28.39 32.31 9.65
N ALA A 400 28.66 33.52 9.17
CA ALA A 400 29.98 33.91 8.72
C ALA A 400 30.97 34.00 9.91
N VAL A 401 32.21 33.59 9.66
CA VAL A 401 33.30 33.61 10.64
C VAL A 401 34.07 34.93 10.52
N VAL A 402 34.14 35.69 11.59
CA VAL A 402 34.91 36.94 11.66
C VAL A 402 36.37 36.63 11.96
N VAL A 403 37.25 37.14 11.11
CA VAL A 403 38.72 37.04 11.22
C VAL A 403 39.33 38.42 11.33
N GLU A 404 40.54 38.52 11.85
CA GLU A 404 41.25 39.78 12.01
C GLU A 404 41.68 40.37 10.66
N ASP A 405 42.44 39.58 9.88
CA ASP A 405 43.05 40.00 8.62
C ASP A 405 42.66 39.13 7.41
N GLU A 406 42.83 39.67 6.21
CA GLU A 406 42.64 38.93 4.96
C GLU A 406 43.58 37.73 4.85
N ASN A 407 44.81 37.86 5.36
CA ASN A 407 45.80 36.78 5.38
C ASN A 407 45.32 35.59 6.22
N THR A 408 44.80 35.84 7.43
CA THR A 408 44.24 34.81 8.30
C THR A 408 43.02 34.14 7.66
N GLY A 409 42.18 34.91 6.95
CA GLY A 409 41.07 34.37 6.16
C GLY A 409 41.54 33.41 5.07
N ASN A 410 42.57 33.79 4.31
CA ASN A 410 43.16 32.94 3.27
C ASN A 410 43.77 31.65 3.82
N GLU A 411 44.43 31.70 4.97
CA GLU A 411 44.96 30.52 5.66
C GLU A 411 43.84 29.59 6.15
N CYS A 412 42.77 30.14 6.71
CA CYS A 412 41.59 29.37 7.10
C CYS A 412 40.95 28.67 5.89
N ILE A 413 40.84 29.35 4.74
CA ILE A 413 40.30 28.77 3.50
C ILE A 413 41.19 27.63 2.99
N LYS A 414 42.53 27.79 3.03
CA LYS A 414 43.47 26.72 2.67
C LYS A 414 43.29 25.50 3.58
N TYR A 415 43.20 25.72 4.89
CA TYR A 415 42.95 24.66 5.86
C TYR A 415 41.63 23.93 5.58
N LEU A 416 40.53 24.65 5.31
CA LEU A 416 39.25 24.02 4.96
C LEU A 416 39.35 23.17 3.70
N ARG A 417 40.10 23.62 2.68
CA ARG A 417 40.31 22.85 1.43
C ARG A 417 41.13 21.59 1.69
N GLU A 418 42.21 21.69 2.46
CA GLU A 418 43.08 20.55 2.81
C GLU A 418 42.34 19.48 3.63
N GLN A 419 41.53 19.91 4.59
CA GLN A 419 40.71 19.03 5.43
C GLN A 419 39.39 18.61 4.79
N ARG A 420 39.11 19.06 3.55
CA ARG A 420 37.86 18.79 2.80
C ARG A 420 36.60 19.15 3.59
N LEU A 421 36.66 20.24 4.33
CA LEU A 421 35.56 20.75 5.15
C LEU A 421 34.59 21.59 4.31
N PRO A 422 33.31 21.75 4.73
CA PRO A 422 32.33 22.55 4.01
C PRO A 422 32.79 24.01 3.84
N PRO A 423 32.46 24.65 2.70
CA PRO A 423 32.82 26.05 2.45
C PRO A 423 32.18 26.96 3.51
N GLN A 424 32.98 27.90 4.02
CA GLN A 424 32.57 28.91 4.99
C GLN A 424 32.80 30.32 4.44
N THR A 425 31.98 31.26 4.90
CA THR A 425 32.16 32.68 4.61
C THR A 425 32.99 33.31 5.71
N PHE A 426 34.05 34.05 5.33
CA PHE A 426 34.92 34.75 6.26
C PHE A 426 34.80 36.27 6.08
N ILE A 427 34.76 37.01 7.18
CA ILE A 427 34.68 38.49 7.17
C ILE A 427 35.93 39.04 7.88
N PRO A 428 36.88 39.66 7.17
CA PRO A 428 38.05 40.29 7.78
C PRO A 428 37.69 41.64 8.42
N SER A 429 37.76 41.75 9.74
CA SER A 429 37.32 42.92 10.50
C SER A 429 38.13 44.18 10.17
N GLN A 430 39.43 44.06 9.90
CA GLN A 430 40.28 45.21 9.60
C GLN A 430 40.13 45.71 8.15
N SER A 431 40.01 44.77 7.20
CA SER A 431 40.13 45.01 5.75
C SER A 431 38.80 45.11 5.00
N VAL A 432 37.66 44.75 5.63
CA VAL A 432 36.36 44.78 4.97
C VAL A 432 35.94 46.21 4.59
N ARG A 433 35.51 46.39 3.34
CA ARG A 433 34.97 47.67 2.85
C ARG A 433 33.52 47.79 3.30
N VAL A 434 33.22 48.85 4.04
CA VAL A 434 31.88 49.13 4.57
C VAL A 434 31.31 50.38 3.92
N THR A 435 30.01 50.35 3.64
CA THR A 435 29.25 51.56 3.35
C THR A 435 28.91 52.26 4.67
N PRO A 436 29.16 53.57 4.81
CA PRO A 436 28.84 54.29 6.03
C PRO A 436 27.33 54.30 6.28
N ILE A 437 26.97 54.42 7.56
CA ILE A 437 25.57 54.49 7.98
C ILE A 437 24.98 55.81 7.48
N ILE A 438 23.80 55.73 6.85
CA ILE A 438 23.05 56.91 6.45
C ILE A 438 22.32 57.43 7.70
N GLU A 439 22.83 58.49 8.33
CA GLU A 439 22.25 59.00 9.59
C GLU A 439 20.79 59.44 9.47
N LYS A 440 20.36 59.85 8.26
CA LYS A 440 18.95 60.19 7.99
C LYS A 440 17.99 59.02 8.29
N LEU A 441 18.47 57.77 8.23
CA LEU A 441 17.67 56.59 8.55
C LEU A 441 17.31 56.50 10.04
N ARG A 442 18.06 57.15 10.93
CA ARG A 442 17.73 57.23 12.37
C ARG A 442 16.62 58.23 12.68
N ALA A 443 16.38 59.17 11.76
CA ALA A 443 15.36 60.21 11.88
C ALA A 443 14.05 59.84 11.16
N LEU A 444 13.97 58.65 10.56
CA LEU A 444 12.72 58.12 10.02
C LEU A 444 11.74 57.91 11.19
N GLY A 445 10.57 58.56 11.12
CA GLY A 445 9.49 58.36 12.09
C GLY A 445 8.81 57.00 11.89
N GLY A 446 8.03 56.56 12.89
CA GLY A 446 7.31 55.29 12.87
C GLY A 446 7.94 54.22 13.75
N SER A 447 7.77 52.94 13.38
CA SER A 447 8.35 51.79 14.08
C SER A 447 9.75 51.41 13.56
N ALA A 448 10.17 52.02 12.44
CA ALA A 448 11.42 51.73 11.75
C ALA A 448 12.68 52.03 12.59
N ARG A 449 13.56 51.04 12.73
CA ARG A 449 14.86 51.18 13.43
C ARG A 449 15.99 50.54 12.62
N LEU A 450 17.20 51.09 12.74
CA LEU A 450 18.38 50.52 12.09
C LEU A 450 18.79 49.21 12.78
N VAL A 451 18.99 48.13 12.01
CA VAL A 451 19.44 46.82 12.52
C VAL A 451 20.75 46.96 13.29
N PHE A 452 21.67 47.79 12.79
CA PHE A 452 22.96 48.04 13.41
C PHE A 452 22.84 48.60 14.85
N ASP A 453 21.86 49.46 15.12
CA ASP A 453 21.68 50.07 16.45
C ASP A 453 21.00 49.09 17.44
N ILE A 454 20.38 48.01 16.94
CA ILE A 454 19.71 46.98 17.76
C ILE A 454 20.73 45.95 18.29
N ILE A 455 21.79 45.70 17.53
CA ILE A 455 22.84 44.73 17.84
C ILE A 455 23.88 45.35 18.78
N ARG A 456 24.24 44.62 19.84
CA ARG A 456 25.33 44.92 20.75
C ARG A 456 26.54 44.06 20.39
N PHE A 457 27.68 44.71 20.19
CA PHE A 457 28.93 44.09 19.79
C PHE A 457 30.12 44.89 20.33
N ASP A 458 31.31 44.27 20.34
CA ASP A 458 32.55 44.94 20.74
C ASP A 458 33.07 45.88 19.64
N ARG A 459 33.72 46.98 20.03
CA ARG A 459 34.16 48.04 19.10
C ARG A 459 35.08 47.54 17.96
N TYR A 460 35.89 46.50 18.18
CA TYR A 460 36.75 45.95 17.11
C TYR A 460 35.97 45.23 16.00
N LEU A 461 34.71 44.85 16.25
CA LEU A 461 33.81 44.18 15.29
C LEU A 461 32.95 45.14 14.49
N GLU A 462 33.02 46.45 14.76
CA GLU A 462 32.13 47.46 14.18
C GLU A 462 32.04 47.38 12.65
N LYS A 463 33.19 47.26 11.97
CA LYS A 463 33.24 47.10 10.51
C LYS A 463 32.62 45.80 10.02
N ALA A 464 32.82 44.69 10.74
CA ALA A 464 32.27 43.40 10.36
C ALA A 464 30.74 43.36 10.52
N VAL A 465 30.21 43.92 11.61
CA VAL A 465 28.77 44.04 11.85
C VAL A 465 28.14 45.01 10.85
N LEU A 466 28.80 46.14 10.57
CA LEU A 466 28.31 47.11 9.59
C LEU A 466 28.27 46.52 8.17
N TYR A 467 29.23 45.66 7.80
CA TYR A 467 29.19 44.94 6.53
C TYR A 467 28.02 43.95 6.46
N ALA A 468 27.79 43.19 7.53
CA ALA A 468 26.76 42.15 7.57
C ALA A 468 25.33 42.70 7.67
N ALA A 469 25.10 43.70 8.52
CA ALA A 469 23.80 44.33 8.69
C ALA A 469 23.52 45.41 7.62
N GLY A 470 24.55 46.18 7.23
CA GLY A 470 24.42 47.31 6.33
C GLY A 470 23.43 48.36 6.83
N ASN A 471 22.85 49.11 5.88
CA ASN A 471 21.76 50.06 6.12
C ASN A 471 20.39 49.37 6.10
N ALA A 472 20.27 48.23 6.79
CA ALA A 472 19.00 47.51 6.91
C ALA A 472 18.13 48.08 8.04
N LEU A 473 16.82 48.18 7.78
CA LEU A 473 15.82 48.66 8.73
C LEU A 473 14.95 47.51 9.22
N VAL A 474 14.51 47.57 10.47
CA VAL A 474 13.49 46.70 11.05
C VAL A 474 12.21 47.51 11.27
N CYS A 475 11.06 47.00 10.84
CA CYS A 475 9.75 47.59 11.07
C CYS A 475 8.82 46.58 11.76
N ASP A 476 7.83 47.03 12.52
CA ASP A 476 6.82 46.15 13.09
C ASP A 476 5.79 45.74 12.02
N ASP A 477 5.31 46.69 11.18
CA ASP A 477 4.27 46.46 10.18
C ASP A 477 4.79 46.27 8.74
N ILE A 478 4.13 45.38 7.97
CA ILE A 478 4.48 45.12 6.56
C ILE A 478 4.18 46.29 5.64
N ASP A 479 3.11 47.05 5.89
CA ASP A 479 2.72 48.16 5.01
C ASP A 479 3.65 49.38 5.21
N GLU A 480 4.14 49.58 6.43
CA GLU A 480 5.25 50.51 6.71
C GLU A 480 6.52 50.06 5.99
N ALA A 481 6.86 48.76 6.06
CA ALA A 481 8.03 48.22 5.38
C ALA A 481 7.97 48.37 3.85
N LYS A 482 6.80 48.14 3.22
CA LYS A 482 6.57 48.37 1.79
C LYS A 482 6.78 49.83 1.42
N THR A 483 6.23 50.74 2.22
CA THR A 483 6.37 52.18 2.00
C THR A 483 7.85 52.57 2.00
N LEU A 484 8.62 52.11 2.98
CA LEU A 484 10.06 52.42 3.12
C LEU A 484 10.94 51.72 2.07
N SER A 485 10.55 50.56 1.57
CA SER A 485 11.32 49.81 0.58
C SER A 485 11.03 50.23 -0.87
N TRP A 486 9.79 50.63 -1.18
CA TRP A 486 9.36 51.00 -2.53
C TRP A 486 9.28 52.51 -2.80
N SER A 487 9.34 53.37 -1.78
CA SER A 487 9.39 54.82 -1.99
C SER A 487 10.83 55.35 -2.09
N GLY A 488 11.05 56.31 -3.00
CA GLY A 488 12.31 57.05 -3.11
C GLY A 488 13.54 56.20 -3.47
N GLU A 489 14.58 56.27 -2.64
CA GLU A 489 15.89 55.64 -2.88
C GLU A 489 15.91 54.12 -2.62
N GLY A 490 14.84 53.55 -2.05
CA GLY A 490 14.67 52.12 -1.81
C GLY A 490 15.63 51.54 -0.76
N TYR A 491 15.11 51.26 0.44
CA TYR A 491 15.90 50.67 1.53
C TYR A 491 15.65 49.17 1.71
N LYS A 492 16.63 48.48 2.30
CA LYS A 492 16.48 47.08 2.70
C LYS A 492 15.72 47.08 4.03
N VAL A 493 14.52 46.52 4.05
CA VAL A 493 13.64 46.56 5.22
C VAL A 493 13.21 45.15 5.58
N VAL A 494 13.18 44.84 6.87
CA VAL A 494 12.74 43.55 7.40
C VAL A 494 11.64 43.79 8.43
N THR A 495 10.56 43.01 8.38
CA THR A 495 9.52 43.08 9.41
C THR A 495 9.91 42.25 10.64
N VAL A 496 9.30 42.52 11.80
CA VAL A 496 9.44 41.66 13.00
C VAL A 496 9.06 40.21 12.70
N ASP A 497 8.08 39.99 11.81
CA ASP A 497 7.64 38.68 11.33
C ASP A 497 8.63 37.99 10.36
N GLY A 498 9.78 38.61 10.05
CA GLY A 498 10.82 38.00 9.22
C GLY A 498 10.59 38.10 7.71
N ILE A 499 9.77 39.05 7.25
CA ILE A 499 9.60 39.34 5.82
C ILE A 499 10.67 40.33 5.40
N LEU A 500 11.55 39.94 4.48
CA LEU A 500 12.62 40.77 3.92
C LEU A 500 12.18 41.40 2.60
N LEU A 501 12.30 42.73 2.53
CA LEU A 501 12.18 43.54 1.33
C LEU A 501 13.56 44.06 0.94
N SER A 502 14.04 43.63 -0.22
CA SER A 502 15.32 44.09 -0.77
C SER A 502 15.16 45.44 -1.48
N LYS A 503 16.25 46.21 -1.57
CA LYS A 503 16.33 47.45 -2.38
C LYS A 503 15.96 47.24 -3.85
N SER A 504 16.13 46.01 -4.35
CA SER A 504 15.78 45.62 -5.72
C SER A 504 14.30 45.29 -5.92
N GLY A 505 13.46 45.45 -4.89
CA GLY A 505 12.03 45.14 -4.93
C GLY A 505 11.68 43.65 -4.73
N LEU A 506 12.67 42.80 -4.46
CA LEU A 506 12.44 41.39 -4.13
C LEU A 506 11.84 41.25 -2.73
N MET A 507 10.82 40.40 -2.61
CA MET A 507 10.20 40.02 -1.34
C MET A 507 10.58 38.58 -0.99
N THR A 508 11.05 38.36 0.23
CA THR A 508 11.39 37.02 0.74
C THR A 508 10.74 36.83 2.10
N GLY A 509 9.95 35.76 2.27
CA GLY A 509 9.28 35.45 3.53
C GLY A 509 8.84 33.99 3.58
N GLY A 510 8.62 33.49 4.80
CA GLY A 510 8.20 32.11 5.09
C GLY A 510 8.88 31.57 6.34
N THR A 511 8.10 31.06 7.30
CA THR A 511 8.59 30.39 8.51
C THR A 511 9.02 28.96 8.16
N SER A 512 10.17 28.82 7.50
CA SER A 512 10.83 27.53 7.38
C SER A 512 11.53 27.27 8.71
N GLY A 513 11.33 26.10 9.34
CA GLY A 513 11.87 25.78 10.67
C GLY A 513 13.38 26.09 10.85
N GLY A 514 14.17 26.04 9.78
CA GLY A 514 15.58 26.43 9.80
C GLY A 514 15.88 27.91 10.08
N MET A 515 14.94 28.85 9.86
CA MET A 515 15.15 30.28 10.15
C MET A 515 14.79 30.63 11.60
N GLU A 516 13.76 29.98 12.16
CA GLU A 516 13.43 30.09 13.59
C GLU A 516 14.45 29.36 14.46
N ALA A 517 14.91 28.16 14.06
CA ALA A 517 15.96 27.42 14.76
C ALA A 517 17.29 28.19 14.83
N ARG A 518 17.64 28.92 13.76
CA ARG A 518 18.82 29.82 13.74
C ARG A 518 18.66 31.08 14.56
N SER A 519 17.41 31.49 14.80
CA SER A 519 17.12 32.67 15.61
C SER A 519 17.26 32.37 17.10
N HIS A 520 17.01 31.14 17.59
CA HIS A 520 17.13 30.82 19.01
C HIS A 520 18.60 30.86 19.49
N THR A 521 18.97 31.97 20.12
CA THR A 521 20.20 32.04 20.91
C THR A 521 20.04 31.23 22.20
N ASP A 522 20.71 30.08 22.31
CA ASP A 522 20.88 29.36 23.59
C ASP A 522 21.58 30.30 24.58
N GLY A 523 20.81 30.91 25.48
CA GLY A 523 21.25 31.88 26.50
C GLY A 523 22.11 31.28 27.62
N THR A 524 23.08 30.42 27.29
CA THR A 524 23.91 29.68 28.25
C THR A 524 25.36 30.16 28.31
N ALA A 525 25.78 31.10 27.46
CA ALA A 525 27.03 31.82 27.63
C ALA A 525 26.74 33.14 28.38
N ILE A 526 27.49 33.43 29.44
CA ILE A 526 27.36 34.60 30.34
C ILE A 526 26.47 34.34 31.58
N ARG A 527 26.87 33.34 32.39
CA ARG A 527 26.63 33.35 33.86
C ARG A 527 27.82 32.92 34.71
N GLN A 528 29.04 32.90 34.14
CA GLN A 528 30.27 32.70 34.90
C GLN A 528 31.26 33.81 34.60
N LYS A 529 31.02 34.96 35.23
CA LYS A 529 32.01 35.96 35.68
C LYS A 529 31.27 37.06 36.42
N ILE A 530 30.93 36.77 37.67
CA ILE A 530 30.94 37.72 38.78
C ILE A 530 31.85 37.11 39.82
#